data_AF-A0A924PVY6-F1
#
_entry.id   AF-A0A924PVY6-F1
#
_cell.length_a   1.000
_cell.length_b   1.000
_cell.length_c   1.000
_cell.angle_alpha   90.00
_cell.angle_beta   90.00
_cell.angle_gamma   90.00
#
_symmetry.space_group_name_H-M   'P 1'
#
loop_
_entity.id
_entity.type
_entity.pdbx_description
1 polymer ?
#
loop_
_entity_poly.entity_id
_entity_poly.type
_entity_poly.pdbx_seq_one_letter_code
_entity_poly.pdbx_strand_id
1 'polypeptide(L)' 'PYMLGENFTAADVLWGTALRWTTMFGLVPALPVIQAYIGRVMARPAVARAAAIDAKLNAAPA' A
#
# COMPACT_ATOMS: atom_id res chain seq x y z
N PRO A 1 9.75 -11.79 -0.59
CA PRO A 1 9.14 -11.77 0.76
C PRO A 1 8.26 -10.55 1.08
N TYR A 2 7.32 -10.84 1.97
CA TYR A 2 6.36 -10.02 2.71
C TYR A 2 6.77 -9.94 4.20
N MET A 3 5.96 -9.26 5.02
CA MET A 3 6.25 -9.06 6.45
C MET A 3 6.46 -10.37 7.21
N LEU A 4 5.73 -11.43 6.84
CA LEU A 4 5.76 -12.74 7.50
C LEU A 4 6.33 -13.84 6.60
N GLY A 5 7.25 -13.50 5.69
CA GLY A 5 7.90 -14.46 4.79
C GLY A 5 7.27 -14.48 3.40
N GLU A 6 6.94 -15.65 2.86
CA GLU A 6 6.51 -15.75 1.45
C GLU A 6 5.02 -15.49 1.22
N ASN A 7 4.21 -15.56 2.27
CA ASN A 7 2.76 -15.37 2.17
C ASN A 7 2.36 -13.92 2.42
N PHE A 8 1.45 -13.42 1.59
CA PHE A 8 0.79 -12.14 1.81
C PHE A 8 -0.26 -12.29 2.91
N THR A 9 -0.25 -11.42 3.90
CA THR A 9 -1.12 -11.50 5.08
C THR A 9 -1.77 -10.16 5.41
N ALA A 10 -2.62 -10.14 6.43
CA ALA A 10 -3.20 -8.91 6.96
C ALA A 10 -2.13 -7.88 7.40
N ALA A 11 -0.95 -8.34 7.85
CA ALA A 11 0.16 -7.46 8.19
C ALA A 11 0.61 -6.62 6.98
N ASP A 12 0.59 -7.20 5.78
CA ASP A 12 1.01 -6.53 4.56
C ASP A 12 -0.03 -5.54 4.04
N VAL A 13 -1.32 -5.83 4.28
CA VAL A 13 -2.41 -4.88 3.98
C VAL A 13 -2.23 -3.60 4.80
N LEU A 14 -2.01 -3.75 6.10
CA LEU A 14 -1.82 -2.63 7.03
C LEU A 14 -0.52 -1.88 6.72
N TRP A 15 0.62 -2.58 6.76
CA TRP A 15 1.92 -1.94 6.67
C TRP A 15 2.33 -1.56 5.25
N GLY A 16 1.84 -2.25 4.22
CA GLY A 16 2.10 -1.86 2.83
C GLY A 16 1.52 -0.50 2.49
N THR A 17 0.30 -0.21 2.95
CA THR A 17 -0.34 1.09 2.76
C THR A 17 0.28 2.15 3.67
N ALA A 18 0.53 1.81 4.95
CA ALA A 18 1.15 2.74 5.89
C ALA A 18 2.55 3.18 5.43
N LEU A 19 3.41 2.25 4.98
CA LEU A 19 4.76 2.58 4.50
C LEU A 19 4.75 3.43 3.23
N ARG A 20 3.78 3.24 2.33
CA ARG A 20 3.61 4.13 1.18
C ARG A 20 3.32 5.56 1.63
N TRP A 21 2.42 5.73 2.60
CA TRP A 21 2.06 7.05 3.13
C TRP A 21 3.24 7.66 3.89
N THR A 22 3.84 6.95 4.85
CA THR A 22 4.94 7.52 5.67
C THR A 22 6.19 7.85 4.85
N THR A 23 6.50 7.10 3.80
CA THR A 23 7.61 7.45 2.88
C THR A 23 7.29 8.67 2.02
N MET A 24 6.03 8.83 1.56
CA MET A 24 5.59 10.02 0.82
C MET A 24 5.70 11.30 1.66
N PHE A 25 5.40 11.22 2.96
CA PHE A 25 5.53 12.33 3.91
C PHE A 25 6.94 12.49 4.50
N GLY A 26 7.90 11.64 4.12
CA GLY A 26 9.27 11.70 4.64
C GLY A 26 9.44 11.29 6.10
N LEU A 27 8.42 10.71 6.73
CA LEU A 27 8.47 10.20 8.10
C LEU A 27 9.32 8.92 8.22
N VAL A 28 9.32 8.13 7.15
CA VAL A 28 10.16 6.92 7.02
C VAL A 28 11.08 7.10 5.81
N PRO A 29 12.38 6.85 5.93
CA PRO A 29 13.31 6.94 4.80
C PRO A 29 12.91 6.00 3.66
N ALA A 30 12.97 6.49 2.42
CA ALA A 30 12.65 5.75 1.20
C ALA A 30 13.78 4.80 0.77
N LEU A 31 14.21 3.91 1.66
CA LEU A 31 15.28 2.95 1.37
C LEU A 31 14.86 1.98 0.24
N PRO A 32 15.79 1.49 -0.60
CA PRO A 32 15.45 0.59 -1.71
C PRO A 32 14.64 -0.65 -1.30
N VAL A 33 14.96 -1.24 -0.13
CA VAL A 33 14.22 -2.40 0.39
C VAL A 33 12.76 -2.07 0.75
N ILE A 34 12.51 -0.87 1.27
CA ILE A 34 11.17 -0.38 1.63
C ILE A 34 10.39 -0.09 0.34
N GLN A 35 11.01 0.60 -0.62
CA GLN A 35 10.39 0.91 -1.92
C GLN A 35 10.05 -0.36 -2.70
N ALA A 36 10.93 -1.36 -2.70
CA ALA A 36 10.65 -2.66 -3.32
C ALA A 36 9.48 -3.39 -2.65
N TYR A 37 9.38 -3.33 -1.32
CA TYR A 37 8.24 -3.89 -0.59
C TYR A 37 6.94 -3.15 -0.92
N ILE A 38 6.92 -1.82 -0.87
CA ILE A 38 5.77 -0.99 -1.26
C ILE A 38 5.34 -1.32 -2.68
N GLY A 39 6.28 -1.38 -3.63
CA GLY A 39 6.00 -1.72 -5.02
C GLY A 39 5.29 -3.07 -5.18
N ARG A 40 5.75 -4.11 -4.47
CA ARG A 40 5.09 -5.42 -4.47
C ARG A 40 3.66 -5.38 -3.92
N VAL A 41 3.41 -4.63 -2.85
CA VAL A 41 2.05 -4.52 -2.28
C VAL A 41 1.13 -3.71 -3.20
N MET A 42 1.62 -2.57 -3.71
CA MET A 42 0.83 -1.65 -4.54
C MET A 42 0.50 -2.22 -5.93
N ALA A 43 1.32 -3.14 -6.45
CA ALA A 43 1.05 -3.82 -7.72
C ALA A 43 -0.13 -4.81 -7.67
N ARG A 44 -0.70 -5.09 -6.49
CA ARG A 44 -1.78 -6.07 -6.35
C ARG A 44 -3.09 -5.55 -6.97
N PRO A 45 -3.85 -6.38 -7.70
CA PRO A 45 -5.15 -5.97 -8.27
C PRO A 45 -6.16 -5.45 -7.24
N ALA A 46 -6.09 -5.97 -6.01
CA ALA A 46 -6.95 -5.52 -4.90
C ALA A 46 -6.71 -4.05 -4.53
N VAL A 47 -5.48 -3.54 -4.66
CA VAL A 47 -5.15 -2.13 -4.40
C VAL A 47 -5.76 -1.24 -5.47
N ALA A 48 -5.65 -1.62 -6.74
CA ALA A 48 -6.31 -0.90 -7.85
C ALA A 48 -7.84 -0.91 -7.70
N ARG A 49 -8.42 -2.03 -7.28
CA ARG A 49 -9.86 -2.14 -7.00
C ARG A 49 -10.28 -1.20 -5.86
N ALA A 50 -9.52 -1.15 -4.76
CA ALA A 50 -9.80 -0.25 -3.64
C ALA A 50 -9.77 1.22 -4.09
N ALA A 51 -8.72 1.63 -4.80
CA ALA A 51 -8.60 2.99 -5.33
C ALA A 51 -9.77 3.38 -6.25
N ALA A 52 -10.26 2.45 -7.08
CA ALA A 52 -11.43 2.69 -7.93
C ALA A 52 -12.74 2.84 -7.13
N ILE A 53 -12.87 2.15 -6.00
CA ILE A 53 -14.02 2.32 -5.09
C ILE A 53 -13.93 3.68 -4.40
N ASP A 54 -12.76 4.04 -3.87
CA ASP A 54 -12.52 5.34 -3.22
C ASP A 54 -12.83 6.50 -4.17
N ALA A 55 -12.37 6.41 -5.43
CA ALA A 55 -12.67 7.41 -6.45
C ALA A 55 -14.17 7.57 -6.73
N LYS A 56 -14.93 6.46 -6.73
CA LYS A 56 -16.39 6.50 -6.91
C LYS A 56 -17.11 7.15 -5.73
N LEU A 57 -16.68 6.82 -4.50
CA LEU A 57 -17.26 7.39 -3.29
C LEU A 57 -16.98 8.89 -3.17
N ASN A 58 -15.76 9.32 -3.51
CA ASN A 58 -15.40 10.74 -3.51
C ASN A 58 -16.14 11.56 -4.58
N ALA A 59 -16.63 10.92 -5.64
CA ALA A 59 -17.40 11.57 -6.71
C ALA A 59 -18.91 11.63 -6.45
N ALA A 60 -19.41 10.93 -5.43
CA ALA A 60 -20.81 10.97 -5.06
C ALA A 60 -21.11 12.31 -4.33
N PRO A 61 -22.18 13.04 -4.71
CA PRO A 61 -22.61 14.21 -3.94
C PRO A 61 -23.01 13.79 -2.52
N ALA A 62 -22.69 14.67 -1.56
CA ALA A 62 -23.00 14.48 -0.13
C ALA A 62 -24.52 14.41 0.15
#